data_AF-A0AAN8IE15-F1
#
_entry.id   AF-A0AAN8IE15-F1
#
_cell.length_a   1.000
_cell.length_b   1.000
_cell.length_c   1.000
_cell.angle_alpha   90.00
_cell.angle_beta   90.00
_cell.angle_gamma   90.00
#
_symmetry.space_group_name_H-M   'P 1'
#
loop_
_entity.id
_entity.type
_entity.pdbx_description
1 polymer ?
#
loop_
_entity_poly.entity_id
_entity_poly.type
_entity_poly.pdbx_seq_one_letter_code
_entity_poly.pdbx_strand_id
1 'polypeptide(L)'
;MKDYFAVRTAHADKLAELNKRPPNALPSRKEIVDALKNGEEYDVLVIGGGATGAGVALDSQTRGLKTALVELDDFSSGTSSRSTKLIHGGVRYLQAAIMKADYEQYRMVKEALFERANLLEIAPHLSGPLPIMLPIYKLWQVPYYWIGIKCYDLVSGRRVLKNSFFISKSKAMERFPMLKSESLKGALIYYDGTHNDARMNLAIVLTAIRHGAKVSCQMH
;
A
#
# COMPACT_ATOMS: atom_id res chain seq x y z
N MET A 1 9.49 14.27 26.50
CA MET A 1 8.67 15.24 25.73
C MET A 1 9.47 15.90 24.61
N LYS A 2 10.71 16.35 24.86
CA LYS A 2 11.61 16.91 23.83
C LYS A 2 11.92 15.95 22.67
N ASP A 3 12.13 14.66 22.96
CA ASP A 3 12.42 13.64 21.93
C ASP A 3 11.22 13.35 21.01
N TYR A 4 9.99 13.55 21.52
CA TYR A 4 8.76 13.33 20.75
C TYR A 4 8.52 14.45 19.71
N PHE A 5 8.97 15.67 20.01
CA PHE A 5 8.92 16.80 19.08
C PHE A 5 10.07 16.76 18.07
N ALA A 6 11.27 16.35 18.47
CA ALA A 6 12.44 16.23 17.58
C ALA A 6 12.25 15.20 16.45
N VAL A 7 11.62 14.06 16.74
CA VAL A 7 11.28 13.04 15.73
C VAL A 7 10.21 13.55 14.76
N ARG A 8 9.25 14.34 15.24
CA ARG A 8 8.20 14.93 14.41
C ARG A 8 8.71 16.05 13.51
N THR A 9 9.62 16.89 13.98
CA THR A 9 10.26 17.92 13.15
C THR A 9 11.13 17.28 12.09
N ALA A 10 11.95 16.28 12.42
CA ALA A 10 12.74 15.54 11.43
C ALA A 10 11.86 14.84 10.38
N HIS A 11 10.71 14.29 10.78
CA HIS A 11 9.74 13.70 9.86
C HIS A 11 9.02 14.76 9.01
N ALA A 12 8.70 15.92 9.57
CA ALA A 12 8.08 17.03 8.85
C ALA A 12 9.04 17.66 7.83
N ASP A 13 10.31 17.82 8.19
CA ASP A 13 11.36 18.33 7.29
C ASP A 13 11.65 17.34 6.16
N LYS A 14 11.68 16.03 6.47
CA LYS A 14 11.79 14.96 5.46
C LYS A 14 10.58 14.93 4.52
N LEU A 15 9.36 15.11 5.03
CA LEU A 15 8.15 15.26 4.21
C LEU A 15 8.16 16.54 3.38
N ALA A 16 8.74 17.62 3.89
CA ALA A 16 8.87 18.88 3.15
C ALA A 16 9.85 18.74 1.97
N GLU A 17 10.96 18.04 2.15
CA GLU A 17 11.86 17.66 1.05
C GLU A 17 11.18 16.73 0.02
N LEU A 18 10.44 15.71 0.47
CA LEU A 18 9.68 14.81 -0.40
C LEU A 18 8.58 15.52 -1.21
N ASN A 19 8.03 16.61 -0.68
CA ASN A 19 6.99 17.42 -1.33
C ASN A 19 7.54 18.51 -2.25
N LYS A 20 8.87 18.68 -2.36
CA LYS A 20 9.43 19.59 -3.36
C LYS A 20 9.12 19.06 -4.75
N ARG A 21 8.45 19.87 -5.56
CA ARG A 21 8.22 19.56 -6.97
C ARG A 21 9.59 19.41 -7.64
N PRO A 22 9.89 18.28 -8.29
CA PRO A 22 11.18 18.09 -8.90
C PRO A 22 11.42 19.19 -9.94
N PRO A 23 12.64 19.73 -10.01
CA PRO A 23 12.94 20.92 -10.81
C PRO A 23 12.84 20.67 -12.32
N ASN A 24 12.98 19.40 -12.75
CA ASN A 24 13.06 19.05 -14.16
C ASN A 24 11.73 18.49 -14.67
N ALA A 25 11.32 18.96 -15.86
CA ALA A 25 10.25 18.35 -16.61
C ALA A 25 10.60 16.89 -16.93
N LEU A 26 9.60 16.01 -16.93
CA LEU A 26 9.78 14.64 -17.39
C LEU A 26 10.03 14.65 -18.90
N PRO A 27 10.93 13.79 -19.41
CA PRO A 27 11.11 13.65 -20.84
C PRO A 27 9.80 13.20 -21.50
N SER A 28 9.56 13.70 -22.70
CA SER A 28 8.46 13.24 -23.54
C SER A 28 8.67 11.77 -23.94
N ARG A 29 7.57 11.09 -24.23
CA ARG A 29 7.61 9.72 -24.75
C ARG A 29 8.50 9.59 -25.99
N LYS A 30 8.47 10.59 -26.88
CA LYS A 30 9.29 10.61 -28.10
C LYS A 30 10.77 10.58 -27.77
N GLU A 31 11.23 11.44 -26.86
CA GLU A 31 12.64 11.47 -26.42
C GLU A 31 13.08 10.15 -25.78
N ILE A 32 12.19 9.51 -25.00
CA ILE A 32 12.48 8.19 -24.42
C ILE A 32 12.60 7.12 -25.50
N VAL A 33 11.67 7.08 -26.47
CA VAL A 33 11.70 6.11 -27.56
C VAL A 33 12.92 6.29 -28.46
N ASP A 34 13.29 7.54 -28.76
CA ASP A 34 14.49 7.83 -29.54
C ASP A 34 15.74 7.36 -28.77
N ALA A 35 15.83 7.63 -27.46
CA ALA A 35 16.93 7.13 -26.62
C ALA A 35 17.00 5.58 -26.59
N LEU A 36 15.86 4.89 -26.56
CA LEU A 36 15.80 3.42 -26.62
C LEU A 36 16.30 2.87 -27.97
N LYS A 37 16.16 3.65 -29.06
CA LYS A 37 16.57 3.25 -30.42
C LYS A 37 17.99 3.65 -30.80
N ASN A 38 18.65 4.49 -30.00
CA ASN A 38 19.98 5.03 -30.31
C ASN A 38 21.13 4.01 -30.28
N GLY A 39 20.84 2.73 -30.04
CA GLY A 39 21.84 1.65 -30.07
C GLY A 39 22.71 1.56 -28.82
N GLU A 40 22.35 2.24 -27.73
CA GLU A 40 23.01 2.07 -26.43
C GLU A 40 22.64 0.72 -25.80
N GLU A 41 23.63 0.05 -25.21
CA GLU A 41 23.40 -1.16 -24.42
C GLU A 41 22.86 -0.83 -23.02
N TYR A 42 21.85 -1.61 -22.61
CA TYR A 42 21.24 -1.55 -21.29
C TYR A 42 21.65 -2.77 -20.47
N ASP A 43 21.93 -2.57 -19.19
CA ASP A 43 22.26 -3.66 -18.27
C ASP A 43 21.00 -4.49 -17.92
N VAL A 44 19.84 -3.82 -17.86
CA VAL A 44 18.56 -4.43 -17.49
C VAL A 44 17.47 -3.97 -18.45
N LEU A 45 16.77 -4.94 -19.06
CA LEU A 45 15.54 -4.73 -19.80
C LEU A 45 14.37 -5.36 -19.05
N VAL A 46 13.42 -4.53 -18.64
CA VAL A 46 12.18 -4.96 -17.98
C VAL A 46 11.04 -4.99 -19.00
N ILE A 47 10.35 -6.13 -19.09
CA ILE A 47 9.18 -6.32 -19.95
C ILE A 47 7.94 -6.34 -19.06
N GLY A 48 7.06 -5.34 -19.23
CA GLY A 48 5.84 -5.17 -18.46
C GLY A 48 5.92 -4.02 -17.43
N GLY A 49 5.04 -3.05 -17.56
CA GLY A 49 4.91 -1.84 -16.74
C GLY A 49 3.85 -1.94 -15.64
N GLY A 50 3.61 -3.14 -15.10
CA GLY A 50 2.83 -3.34 -13.88
C GLY A 50 3.67 -3.12 -12.60
N ALA A 51 3.06 -3.30 -11.43
CA ALA A 51 3.68 -3.02 -10.12
C ALA A 51 5.07 -3.66 -9.94
N THR A 52 5.20 -4.93 -10.36
CA THR A 52 6.48 -5.66 -10.29
C THR A 52 7.53 -5.04 -11.20
N GLY A 53 7.20 -4.82 -12.48
CA GLY A 53 8.16 -4.28 -13.44
C GLY A 53 8.57 -2.84 -13.13
N ALA A 54 7.61 -2.00 -12.71
CA ALA A 54 7.90 -0.65 -12.25
C ALA A 54 8.85 -0.65 -11.04
N GLY A 55 8.61 -1.54 -10.07
CA GLY A 55 9.48 -1.70 -8.90
C GLY A 55 10.88 -2.16 -9.27
N VAL A 56 11.00 -3.16 -10.15
CA VAL A 56 12.29 -3.64 -10.66
C VAL A 56 13.03 -2.53 -11.40
N ALA A 57 12.34 -1.75 -12.23
CA ALA A 57 12.96 -0.67 -12.99
C ALA A 57 13.48 0.45 -12.08
N LEU A 58 12.73 0.81 -11.03
CA LEU A 58 13.18 1.79 -10.05
C LEU A 58 14.39 1.26 -9.24
N ASP A 59 14.31 0.03 -8.74
CA ASP A 59 15.37 -0.57 -7.92
C ASP A 59 16.68 -0.74 -8.71
N SER A 60 16.62 -1.27 -9.93
CA SER A 60 17.80 -1.40 -10.81
C SER A 60 18.43 -0.04 -11.15
N GLN A 61 17.62 0.94 -11.55
CA GLN A 61 18.11 2.28 -11.90
C GLN A 61 18.76 2.98 -10.70
N THR A 62 18.16 2.90 -9.52
CA THR A 62 18.69 3.52 -8.29
C THR A 62 19.96 2.84 -7.76
N ARG A 63 20.23 1.60 -8.18
CA ARG A 63 21.51 0.90 -7.96
C ARG A 63 22.60 1.22 -9.00
N GLY A 64 22.29 2.08 -9.98
CA GLY A 64 23.25 2.53 -10.99
C GLY A 64 23.30 1.68 -12.26
N LEU A 65 22.36 0.76 -12.45
CA LEU A 65 22.26 -0.04 -13.69
C LEU A 65 21.53 0.75 -14.77
N LYS A 66 22.02 0.68 -16.02
CA LYS A 66 21.32 1.25 -17.18
C LYS A 66 20.05 0.44 -17.45
N THR A 67 18.91 1.03 -17.12
CA THR A 67 17.64 0.31 -17.11
C THR A 67 16.68 0.82 -18.17
N ALA A 68 16.12 -0.10 -18.94
CA ALA A 68 15.00 0.14 -19.85
C ALA A 68 13.75 -0.64 -19.37
N LEU A 69 12.57 -0.05 -19.54
CA LEU A 69 11.29 -0.72 -19.36
C LEU A 69 10.38 -0.48 -20.56
N VAL A 70 9.76 -1.55 -21.05
CA VAL A 70 8.76 -1.48 -22.13
C VAL A 70 7.44 -2.11 -21.68
N GLU A 71 6.34 -1.41 -21.96
CA GLU A 71 4.97 -1.85 -21.72
C GLU A 71 4.20 -1.85 -23.05
N LEU A 72 3.44 -2.92 -23.30
CA LEU A 72 2.66 -3.09 -24.53
C LEU A 72 1.42 -2.21 -24.56
N ASP A 73 0.77 -1.97 -23.42
CA ASP A 73 -0.45 -1.16 -23.33
C ASP A 73 -0.14 0.18 -22.62
N ASP A 74 -0.85 0.47 -21.53
CA ASP A 74 -0.59 1.57 -20.60
C ASP A 74 -0.03 1.04 -19.29
N PHE A 75 0.66 1.89 -18.53
CA PHE A 75 1.17 1.51 -17.22
C PHE A 75 0.02 1.07 -16.30
N SER A 76 0.21 -0.06 -15.61
CA SER A 76 -0.82 -0.67 -14.75
C SER A 76 -2.07 -1.22 -15.47
N SER A 77 -2.09 -1.37 -16.80
CA SER A 77 -3.23 -1.89 -17.58
C SER A 77 -3.70 -3.30 -17.15
N GLY A 78 -2.76 -4.13 -16.68
CA GLY A 78 -3.01 -5.50 -16.21
C GLY A 78 -3.57 -5.59 -14.79
N THR A 79 -3.12 -6.59 -14.02
CA THR A 79 -3.61 -6.88 -12.66
C THR A 79 -3.38 -5.73 -11.67
N SER A 80 -2.36 -4.90 -11.91
CA SER A 80 -1.97 -3.78 -11.04
C SER A 80 -2.96 -2.62 -10.99
N SER A 81 -4.05 -2.65 -11.76
CA SER A 81 -5.20 -1.72 -11.63
C SER A 81 -6.50 -2.40 -11.18
N ARG A 82 -6.49 -3.73 -11.05
CA ARG A 82 -7.68 -4.59 -10.80
C ARG A 82 -7.67 -5.23 -9.41
N SER A 83 -6.97 -4.62 -8.45
CA SER A 83 -6.96 -5.08 -7.06
C SER A 83 -8.22 -4.64 -6.30
N THR A 84 -8.40 -5.17 -5.10
CA THR A 84 -9.39 -4.69 -4.13
C THR A 84 -9.09 -3.28 -3.60
N LYS A 85 -7.94 -2.69 -3.98
CA LYS A 85 -7.49 -1.35 -3.55
C LYS A 85 -7.30 -1.24 -2.03
N LEU A 86 -6.99 -2.38 -1.42
CA LEU A 86 -6.71 -2.53 0.01
C LEU A 86 -5.30 -3.09 0.20
N ILE A 87 -4.56 -2.49 1.14
CA ILE A 87 -3.31 -3.04 1.66
C ILE A 87 -3.68 -3.83 2.91
N HIS A 88 -4.23 -5.03 2.70
CA HIS A 88 -4.74 -5.83 3.80
C HIS A 88 -3.58 -6.43 4.60
N GLY A 89 -3.48 -6.07 5.88
CA GLY A 89 -2.46 -6.63 6.81
C GLY A 89 -2.68 -8.10 7.19
N GLY A 90 -3.65 -8.79 6.58
CA GLY A 90 -3.81 -10.24 6.70
C GLY A 90 -4.42 -10.72 8.00
N VAL A 91 -5.49 -10.08 8.51
CA VAL A 91 -6.18 -10.49 9.76
C VAL A 91 -6.60 -11.96 9.70
N ARG A 92 -7.07 -12.42 8.52
CA ARG A 92 -7.43 -13.83 8.29
C ARG A 92 -6.21 -14.76 8.31
N TYR A 93 -5.09 -14.32 7.75
CA TYR A 93 -3.84 -15.09 7.72
C TYR A 93 -3.21 -15.16 9.11
N LEU A 94 -3.30 -14.10 9.92
CA LEU A 94 -2.85 -14.13 11.30
C LEU A 94 -3.64 -15.14 12.14
N GLN A 95 -4.96 -15.22 11.93
CA GLN A 95 -5.77 -16.24 12.57
C GLN A 95 -5.30 -17.65 12.19
N ALA A 96 -5.06 -17.92 10.90
CA ALA A 96 -4.54 -19.20 10.44
C ALA A 96 -3.15 -19.52 11.00
N ALA A 97 -2.23 -18.53 11.03
CA ALA A 97 -0.89 -18.66 11.56
C ALA A 97 -0.89 -19.04 13.05
N ILE A 98 -1.73 -18.38 13.85
CA ILE A 98 -1.88 -18.68 15.29
C ILE A 98 -2.53 -20.05 15.50
N MET A 99 -3.59 -20.37 14.75
CA MET A 99 -4.31 -21.64 14.91
C MET A 99 -3.51 -22.86 14.43
N LYS A 100 -2.59 -22.69 13.47
CA LYS A 100 -1.80 -23.78 12.88
C LYS A 100 -0.32 -23.74 13.28
N ALA A 101 0.09 -22.80 14.14
CA ALA A 101 1.48 -22.55 14.52
C ALA A 101 2.42 -22.43 13.29
N ASP A 102 1.95 -21.79 12.22
CA ASP A 102 2.65 -21.67 10.95
C ASP A 102 3.53 -20.41 10.95
N TYR A 103 4.84 -20.61 11.05
CA TYR A 103 5.82 -19.53 11.11
C TYR A 103 5.93 -18.74 9.81
N GLU A 104 5.78 -19.39 8.66
CA GLU A 104 5.88 -18.74 7.34
C GLU A 104 4.72 -17.77 7.14
N GLN A 105 3.50 -18.18 7.52
CA GLN A 105 2.32 -17.31 7.49
C GLN A 105 2.48 -16.12 8.45
N TYR A 106 3.06 -16.35 9.62
CA TYR A 106 3.33 -15.27 10.56
C TYR A 106 4.35 -14.26 10.02
N ARG A 107 5.42 -14.75 9.37
CA ARG A 107 6.43 -13.90 8.72
C ARG A 107 5.82 -13.06 7.60
N MET A 108 5.02 -13.69 6.74
CA MET A 108 4.30 -12.99 5.66
C MET A 108 3.41 -11.86 6.20
N VAL A 109 2.67 -12.10 7.29
CA VAL A 109 1.85 -11.07 7.95
C VAL A 109 2.71 -9.91 8.44
N LYS A 110 3.87 -10.18 9.06
CA LYS A 110 4.78 -9.13 9.52
C LYS A 110 5.35 -8.30 8.37
N GLU A 111 5.75 -8.95 7.29
CA GLU A 111 6.26 -8.28 6.08
C GLU A 111 5.17 -7.41 5.45
N ALA A 112 3.94 -7.92 5.30
CA ALA A 112 2.80 -7.15 4.79
C ALA A 112 2.49 -5.93 5.68
N LEU A 113 2.54 -6.07 7.00
CA LEU A 113 2.34 -4.97 7.94
C LEU A 113 3.46 -3.92 7.87
N PHE A 114 4.70 -4.37 7.63
CA PHE A 114 5.85 -3.49 7.43
C PHE A 114 5.71 -2.70 6.13
N GLU A 115 5.46 -3.37 5.01
CA GLU A 115 5.26 -2.73 3.71
C GLU A 115 4.07 -1.78 3.71
N ARG A 116 2.98 -2.12 4.39
CA ARG A 116 1.85 -1.20 4.55
C ARG A 116 2.26 0.10 5.26
N ALA A 117 3.04 0.00 6.33
CA ALA A 117 3.52 1.18 7.04
C ALA A 117 4.44 2.03 6.16
N ASN A 118 5.33 1.37 5.39
CA ASN A 118 6.20 2.01 4.43
C ASN A 118 5.41 2.76 3.33
N LEU A 119 4.43 2.12 2.71
CA LEU A 119 3.59 2.73 1.66
C LEU A 119 2.84 3.99 2.16
N LEU A 120 2.35 3.95 3.40
CA LEU A 120 1.70 5.09 4.05
C LEU A 120 2.66 6.25 4.33
N GLU A 121 3.94 5.95 4.57
CA GLU A 121 4.98 6.97 4.80
C GLU A 121 5.45 7.59 3.48
N ILE A 122 5.75 6.77 2.46
CA ILE A 122 6.33 7.26 1.19
C ILE A 122 5.28 7.86 0.24
N ALA A 123 4.02 7.44 0.33
CA ALA A 123 2.95 7.90 -0.54
C ALA A 123 1.63 8.11 0.21
N PRO A 124 1.59 9.05 1.19
CA PRO A 124 0.40 9.35 1.98
C PRO A 124 -0.75 9.94 1.14
N HIS A 125 -0.46 10.43 -0.07
CA HIS A 125 -1.46 10.93 -1.02
C HIS A 125 -2.12 9.81 -1.84
N LEU A 126 -1.57 8.59 -1.82
CA LEU A 126 -2.09 7.41 -2.55
C LEU A 126 -2.53 6.28 -1.63
N SER A 127 -2.24 6.38 -0.34
CA SER A 127 -2.58 5.37 0.65
C SER A 127 -3.00 6.01 1.96
N GLY A 128 -3.89 5.33 2.69
CA GLY A 128 -4.45 5.89 3.91
C GLY A 128 -5.13 4.84 4.79
N PRO A 129 -5.51 5.21 6.02
CA PRO A 129 -6.24 4.32 6.91
C PRO A 129 -7.72 4.24 6.52
N LEU A 130 -8.25 3.03 6.37
CA LEU A 130 -9.68 2.75 6.19
C LEU A 130 -10.27 2.06 7.41
N PRO A 131 -11.30 2.66 8.04
CA PRO A 131 -12.10 1.97 9.03
C PRO A 131 -12.96 0.90 8.36
N ILE A 132 -12.82 -0.35 8.82
CA ILE A 132 -13.66 -1.47 8.42
C ILE A 132 -14.54 -1.84 9.61
N MET A 133 -15.85 -1.91 9.37
CA MET A 133 -16.84 -2.27 10.38
C MET A 133 -17.30 -3.73 10.17
N LEU A 134 -17.17 -4.54 11.21
CA LEU A 134 -17.60 -5.93 11.25
C LEU A 134 -18.88 -6.05 12.12
N PRO A 135 -20.08 -6.18 11.52
CA PRO A 135 -21.32 -6.37 12.28
C PRO A 135 -21.38 -7.77 12.91
N ILE A 136 -21.86 -7.84 14.16
CA ILE A 136 -21.93 -9.09 14.94
C ILE A 136 -23.38 -9.42 15.30
N TYR A 137 -23.82 -10.62 14.96
CA TYR A 137 -25.22 -11.06 15.11
C TYR A 137 -25.43 -12.10 16.22
N LYS A 138 -24.37 -12.78 16.68
CA LYS A 138 -24.45 -13.74 17.80
C LYS A 138 -23.65 -13.22 19.00
N LEU A 139 -24.18 -13.40 20.21
CA LEU A 139 -23.54 -12.88 21.42
C LEU A 139 -22.15 -13.50 21.67
N TRP A 140 -22.00 -14.81 21.47
CA TRP A 140 -20.72 -15.50 21.65
C TRP A 140 -19.63 -15.04 20.66
N GLN A 141 -20.01 -14.48 19.51
CA GLN A 141 -19.07 -13.95 18.53
C GLN A 141 -18.42 -12.64 18.97
N VAL A 142 -19.05 -11.90 19.89
CA VAL A 142 -18.52 -10.64 20.41
C VAL A 142 -17.15 -10.82 21.08
N PRO A 143 -17.00 -11.67 22.12
CA PRO A 143 -15.69 -11.90 22.72
C PRO A 143 -14.71 -12.56 21.74
N TYR A 144 -15.17 -13.46 20.87
CA TYR A 144 -14.32 -14.14 19.88
C TYR A 144 -13.65 -13.15 18.92
N TYR A 145 -14.43 -12.29 18.25
CA TYR A 145 -13.87 -11.32 17.31
C TYR A 145 -13.11 -10.20 18.03
N TRP A 146 -13.53 -9.81 19.25
CA TRP A 146 -12.79 -8.84 20.05
C TRP A 146 -11.37 -9.31 20.34
N ILE A 147 -11.21 -10.55 20.82
CA ILE A 147 -9.90 -11.14 21.09
C ILE A 147 -9.08 -11.24 19.81
N GLY A 148 -9.67 -11.74 18.71
CA GLY A 148 -8.95 -11.88 17.43
C GLY A 148 -8.40 -10.55 16.90
N ILE A 149 -9.20 -9.49 16.93
CA ILE A 149 -8.76 -8.15 16.49
C ILE A 149 -7.75 -7.56 17.48
N LYS A 150 -7.89 -7.78 18.79
CA LYS A 150 -6.89 -7.32 19.77
C LYS A 150 -5.55 -8.04 19.62
N CYS A 151 -5.55 -9.34 19.32
CA CYS A 151 -4.34 -10.05 18.94
C CYS A 151 -3.70 -9.42 17.68
N TYR A 152 -4.50 -9.04 16.69
CA TYR A 152 -4.01 -8.34 15.52
C TYR A 152 -3.43 -6.95 15.83
N ASP A 153 -4.07 -6.16 16.68
CA ASP A 153 -3.54 -4.88 17.16
C ASP A 153 -2.19 -5.08 17.86
N LEU A 154 -2.06 -6.11 18.71
CA LEU A 154 -0.81 -6.44 19.40
C LEU A 154 0.31 -6.84 18.43
N VAL A 155 0.02 -7.69 17.45
CA VAL A 155 0.99 -8.12 16.43
C VAL A 155 1.41 -6.97 15.53
N SER A 156 0.48 -6.07 15.22
CA SER A 156 0.73 -4.85 14.46
C SER A 156 1.57 -3.83 15.26
N GLY A 157 1.50 -3.86 16.59
CA GLY A 157 2.34 -3.05 17.48
C GLY A 157 2.29 -1.56 17.14
N ARG A 158 3.46 -0.94 16.94
CA ARG A 158 3.57 0.49 16.56
C ARG A 158 3.06 0.80 15.14
N ARG A 159 2.78 -0.22 14.34
CA ARG A 159 2.30 -0.11 12.94
C ARG A 159 0.78 -0.24 12.84
N VAL A 160 0.09 -0.24 13.99
CA VAL A 160 -1.37 -0.07 14.06
C VAL A 160 -1.71 1.33 13.59
N LEU A 161 -2.57 1.42 12.59
CA LEU A 161 -3.08 2.70 12.08
C LEU A 161 -3.86 3.43 13.17
N LYS A 162 -4.87 2.76 13.74
CA LYS A 162 -5.66 3.21 14.89
C LYS A 162 -6.16 1.98 15.63
N ASN A 163 -6.28 2.10 16.96
CA ASN A 163 -6.75 1.00 17.80
C ASN A 163 -8.16 0.56 17.42
N SER A 164 -8.40 -0.74 17.45
CA SER A 164 -9.75 -1.28 17.28
C SER A 164 -10.66 -0.98 18.47
N PHE A 165 -11.96 -0.83 18.22
CA PHE A 165 -12.95 -0.60 19.26
C PHE A 165 -14.32 -1.17 18.89
N PHE A 166 -15.16 -1.37 19.89
CA PHE A 166 -16.51 -1.91 19.75
C PHE A 166 -17.52 -0.77 19.80
N ILE A 167 -18.55 -0.87 18.98
CA ILE A 167 -19.69 0.05 18.99
C ILE A 167 -20.99 -0.72 19.25
N SER A 168 -21.90 -0.09 19.99
CA SER A 168 -23.21 -0.66 20.29
C SER A 168 -24.08 -0.74 19.02
N LYS A 169 -25.12 -1.58 19.08
CA LYS A 169 -26.14 -1.70 18.02
C LYS A 169 -26.66 -0.33 17.54
N SER A 170 -27.01 0.54 18.48
CA SER A 170 -27.54 1.88 18.17
C SER A 170 -26.56 2.70 17.31
N LYS A 171 -25.30 2.79 17.74
CA LYS A 171 -24.24 3.50 17.00
C LYS A 171 -23.91 2.85 15.65
N ALA A 172 -24.02 1.53 15.54
CA ALA A 172 -23.80 0.82 14.27
C ALA A 172 -24.90 1.14 13.26
N MET A 173 -26.17 1.15 13.70
CA MET A 173 -27.32 1.50 12.86
C MET A 173 -27.31 2.99 12.47
N GLU A 174 -26.84 3.87 13.35
CA GLU A 174 -26.66 5.30 13.05
C GLU A 174 -25.67 5.52 11.89
N ARG A 175 -24.54 4.80 11.90
CA ARG A 175 -23.51 4.91 10.85
C ARG A 175 -23.89 4.21 9.56
N PHE A 176 -24.58 3.08 9.64
CA PHE A 176 -24.97 2.27 8.49
C PHE A 176 -26.43 1.82 8.64
N PRO A 177 -27.40 2.67 8.26
CA PRO A 177 -28.83 2.39 8.41
C PRO A 177 -29.31 1.18 7.63
N MET A 178 -28.58 0.80 6.57
CA MET A 178 -28.90 -0.35 5.71
C MET A 178 -28.53 -1.71 6.34
N LEU A 179 -27.88 -1.73 7.52
CA LEU A 179 -27.59 -2.98 8.21
C LEU A 179 -28.87 -3.70 8.63
N LYS A 180 -28.85 -5.04 8.58
CA LYS A 180 -29.92 -5.85 9.18
C LYS A 180 -29.94 -5.59 10.69
N SER A 181 -31.02 -4.97 11.16
CA SER A 181 -31.20 -4.61 12.58
C SER A 181 -31.60 -5.82 13.44
N GLU A 182 -32.21 -6.83 12.81
CA GLU A 182 -32.59 -8.08 13.46
C GLU A 182 -31.35 -8.84 13.94
N SER A 183 -31.40 -9.31 15.19
CA SER A 183 -30.31 -10.04 15.84
C SER A 183 -28.96 -9.31 15.98
N LEU A 184 -28.80 -8.09 15.45
CA LEU A 184 -27.56 -7.31 15.58
C LEU A 184 -27.26 -7.02 17.06
N LYS A 185 -26.07 -7.41 17.52
CA LYS A 185 -25.60 -7.20 18.91
C LYS A 185 -24.68 -5.98 19.02
N GLY A 186 -23.99 -5.63 17.94
CA GLY A 186 -23.10 -4.48 17.83
C GLY A 186 -22.16 -4.65 16.64
N ALA A 187 -21.11 -3.85 16.60
CA ALA A 187 -20.09 -4.00 15.56
C ALA A 187 -18.68 -3.71 16.12
N LEU A 188 -17.69 -4.34 15.51
CA LEU A 188 -16.28 -4.04 15.75
C LEU A 188 -15.76 -3.17 14.63
N ILE A 189 -15.00 -2.14 14.99
CA ILE A 189 -14.29 -1.30 14.05
C ILE A 189 -12.81 -1.58 14.22
N TYR A 190 -12.17 -1.97 13.12
CA TYR A 190 -10.72 -2.08 13.01
C TYR A 190 -10.26 -1.28 11.80
N TYR A 191 -8.96 -1.03 11.71
CA TYR A 191 -8.39 -0.21 10.65
C TYR A 191 -7.45 -1.01 9.78
N ASP A 192 -7.56 -0.77 8.49
CA ASP A 192 -6.71 -1.35 7.46
C ASP A 192 -6.19 -0.29 6.49
N GLY A 193 -5.33 -0.68 5.55
CA GLY A 193 -4.80 0.25 4.55
C GLY A 193 -5.64 0.30 3.28
N THR A 194 -5.90 1.49 2.75
CA THR A 194 -6.37 1.69 1.36
C THR A 194 -5.22 2.07 0.48
N HIS A 195 -5.42 1.83 -0.81
CA HIS A 195 -4.42 2.17 -1.79
C HIS A 195 -4.99 2.41 -3.18
N ASN A 196 -4.48 3.42 -3.88
CA ASN A 196 -4.70 3.56 -5.32
C ASN A 196 -3.58 2.83 -6.07
N ASP A 197 -3.89 1.60 -6.48
CA ASP A 197 -2.99 0.67 -7.16
C ASP A 197 -2.41 1.24 -8.47
N ALA A 198 -3.26 1.73 -9.37
CA ALA A 198 -2.82 2.31 -10.63
C ALA A 198 -1.94 3.56 -10.46
N ARG A 199 -2.35 4.49 -9.59
CA ARG A 199 -1.58 5.72 -9.36
C ARG A 199 -0.25 5.48 -8.67
N MET A 200 -0.16 4.47 -7.82
CA MET A 200 1.11 4.11 -7.20
C MET A 200 2.07 3.50 -8.19
N ASN A 201 1.59 2.57 -9.02
CA ASN A 201 2.41 2.05 -10.09
C ASN A 201 2.94 3.18 -10.99
N LEU A 202 2.07 4.12 -11.36
CA LEU A 202 2.49 5.30 -12.11
C LEU A 202 3.51 6.15 -11.34
N ALA A 203 3.32 6.38 -10.04
CA ALA A 203 4.28 7.12 -9.22
C ALA A 203 5.65 6.44 -9.18
N ILE A 204 5.71 5.11 -9.11
CA ILE A 204 6.95 4.34 -9.19
C ILE A 204 7.60 4.51 -10.57
N VAL A 205 6.84 4.35 -11.66
CA VAL A 205 7.33 4.55 -13.04
C VAL A 205 7.90 5.95 -13.23
N LEU A 206 7.15 6.99 -12.83
CA LEU A 206 7.59 8.38 -12.94
C LEU A 206 8.86 8.64 -12.10
N THR A 207 9.00 7.97 -10.96
CA THR A 207 10.21 8.06 -10.14
C THR A 207 11.39 7.38 -10.82
N ALA A 208 11.20 6.21 -11.45
CA ALA A 208 12.24 5.55 -12.24
C ALA A 208 12.73 6.44 -13.40
N ILE A 209 11.81 7.08 -14.12
CA ILE A 209 12.15 8.04 -15.20
C ILE A 209 12.97 9.21 -14.66
N ARG A 210 12.62 9.75 -13.48
CA ARG A 210 13.38 10.83 -12.84
C ARG A 210 14.79 10.43 -12.45
N HIS A 211 15.00 9.15 -12.11
CA HIS A 211 16.34 8.59 -11.87
C HIS A 211 17.09 8.24 -13.17
N GLY A 212 16.48 8.45 -14.34
CA GLY A 212 17.10 8.28 -15.64
C GLY A 212 16.75 6.98 -16.38
N ALA A 213 15.86 6.14 -15.83
CA ALA A 213 15.40 4.94 -16.50
C ALA A 213 14.65 5.30 -17.79
N LYS A 214 14.87 4.52 -18.85
CA LYS A 214 14.18 4.71 -20.14
C LYS A 214 12.92 3.86 -20.16
N VAL A 215 11.79 4.46 -19.81
CA VAL A 215 10.53 3.74 -19.62
C VAL A 215 9.48 4.19 -20.63
N SER A 216 8.97 3.28 -21.46
CA SER A 216 8.00 3.58 -22.50
C SER A 216 6.83 2.60 -22.52
N CYS A 217 5.64 3.12 -22.81
CA CYS A 217 4.44 2.33 -23.07
C CYS A 217 3.94 2.61 -24.50
N GLN A 218 3.06 1.76 -25.05
CA GLN A 218 2.63 1.90 -26.44
C GLN A 218 1.58 2.99 -26.64
N MET A 219 0.81 3.34 -25.61
CA MET A 219 -0.32 4.26 -25.74
C MET A 219 0.08 5.67 -26.20
N HIS A 220 -0.73 6.25 -27.10
CA HIS A 220 -0.58 7.56 -27.72
C HIS A 220 -1.12 8.70 -26.84
#